data_AF-C0QCM3-F1
#
_entry.id   AF-C0QCM3-F1
#
_cell.length_a   1.000
_cell.length_b   1.000
_cell.length_c   1.000
_cell.angle_alpha   90.00
_cell.angle_beta   90.00
_cell.angle_gamma   90.00
#
_symmetry.space_group_name_H-M   'P 1'
#
loop_
_entity.id
_entity.type
_entity.pdbx_description
1 polymer ?
#
loop_
_entity_poly.entity_id
_entity_poly.type
_entity_poly.pdbx_seq_one_letter_code
_entity_poly.pdbx_strand_id
1 'polypeptide(L)' 'MPTALEKCQQQVKHLSLQERALLIKVLIDDLDDLDELDLEQLWIKEASRRFQEFKAGNIKSRLGADVFHDSRAKLQDVR' A
#
# COMPACT_ATOMS: atom_id res chain seq x y z
N MET A 1 -29.19 -12.76 11.92
CA MET A 1 -28.70 -13.35 10.65
C MET A 1 -27.23 -12.99 10.52
N PRO A 2 -26.31 -13.93 10.26
CA PRO A 2 -24.91 -13.59 10.07
C PRO A 2 -24.72 -12.69 8.85
N THR A 3 -23.90 -11.67 9.01
CA THR A 3 -23.48 -10.72 7.98
C THR A 3 -22.72 -11.45 6.86
N ALA A 4 -22.59 -10.81 5.69
CA ALA A 4 -21.82 -11.37 4.58
C ALA A 4 -20.35 -11.64 4.97
N LEU A 5 -19.76 -10.75 5.77
CA LEU A 5 -18.40 -10.89 6.27
C LEU A 5 -18.25 -12.12 7.19
N GLU A 6 -19.17 -12.30 8.14
CA GLU A 6 -19.15 -13.44 9.07
C GLU A 6 -19.29 -14.78 8.32
N LYS A 7 -20.13 -14.84 7.28
CA LYS A 7 -20.27 -16.03 6.43
C LYS A 7 -18.98 -16.33 5.67
N CYS A 8 -18.34 -15.31 5.08
CA CYS A 8 -17.08 -15.46 4.38
C CYS A 8 -15.97 -15.96 5.32
N GLN A 9 -15.86 -15.39 6.52
CA GLN A 9 -14.90 -15.83 7.54
C GLN A 9 -15.08 -17.30 7.94
N GLN A 10 -16.31 -17.80 7.99
CA GLN A 10 -16.58 -19.21 8.24
C GLN A 10 -16.15 -20.09 7.06
N GLN A 11 -16.46 -19.68 5.84
CA GLN A 11 -16.10 -20.42 4.62
C GLN A 11 -14.58 -20.51 4.41
N VAL A 12 -13.85 -19.44 4.66
CA VAL A 12 -12.38 -19.38 4.52
C VAL A 12 -11.66 -20.37 5.45
N LYS A 13 -12.25 -20.71 6.60
CA LYS A 13 -11.68 -21.72 7.52
C LYS A 13 -11.63 -23.13 6.92
N HIS A 14 -12.46 -23.41 5.92
CA HIS A 14 -12.51 -24.71 5.25
C HIS A 14 -11.51 -24.83 4.09
N LEU A 15 -10.87 -23.72 3.71
CA LEU A 15 -9.90 -23.68 2.62
C LEU A 15 -8.54 -24.20 3.08
N SER A 16 -7.87 -24.91 2.17
CA SER A 16 -6.45 -25.26 2.32
C SER A 16 -5.58 -24.01 2.40
N LEU A 17 -4.31 -24.17 2.79
CA LEU A 17 -3.37 -23.06 2.82
C LEU A 17 -3.17 -22.42 1.43
N GLN A 18 -3.14 -23.24 0.38
CA GLN A 18 -2.97 -22.80 -1.00
C GLN A 18 -4.18 -22.01 -1.51
N GLU A 19 -5.39 -22.49 -1.24
CA GLU A 19 -6.62 -21.78 -1.62
C GLU A 19 -6.77 -20.46 -0.85
N ARG A 20 -6.37 -20.41 0.43
CA ARG A 20 -6.34 -19.16 1.20
C ARG A 20 -5.34 -18.16 0.61
N ALA A 21 -4.15 -18.62 0.21
CA ALA A 21 -3.17 -17.76 -0.45
C ALA A 21 -3.69 -17.20 -1.78
N LEU A 22 -4.37 -18.03 -2.58
CA LEU A 22 -5.00 -17.59 -3.83
C LEU A 22 -6.12 -16.56 -3.58
N LEU A 23 -6.97 -16.81 -2.59
CA LEU A 23 -8.04 -15.87 -2.22
C LEU A 23 -7.48 -14.53 -1.73
N ILE A 24 -6.44 -14.55 -0.89
CA ILE A 24 -5.77 -13.32 -0.45
C ILE A 24 -5.22 -12.54 -1.64
N LYS A 25 -4.58 -13.23 -2.60
CA LYS A 25 -4.08 -12.59 -3.81
C LYS A 25 -5.20 -11.88 -4.57
N VAL A 26 -6.29 -12.58 -4.89
CA VAL A 26 -7.43 -11.99 -5.62
C VAL A 26 -8.01 -10.81 -4.86
N LEU A 27 -8.19 -10.94 -3.54
CA LEU A 27 -8.71 -9.84 -2.73
C LEU A 27 -7.78 -8.63 -2.73
N ILE A 28 -6.45 -8.81 -2.72
CA ILE A 28 -5.48 -7.72 -2.81
C ILE A 28 -5.48 -7.10 -4.21
N ASP A 29 -5.49 -7.91 -5.26
CA ASP A 29 -5.54 -7.44 -6.65
C ASP A 29 -6.83 -6.62 -6.89
N ASP A 30 -7.96 -7.03 -6.32
CA ASP A 30 -9.23 -6.27 -6.37
C ASP A 30 -9.20 -4.97 -5.53
N LEU A 31 -8.29 -4.85 -4.55
CA LEU A 31 -8.07 -3.59 -3.83
C LEU A 31 -7.26 -2.58 -4.65
N ASP A 32 -6.48 -3.02 -5.64
CA ASP A 32 -5.80 -2.09 -6.55
C ASP A 32 -6.81 -1.45 -7.54
N ASP A 33 -7.92 -2.13 -7.82
CA ASP A 33 -9.07 -1.60 -8.59
C ASP A 33 -9.98 -0.65 -7.77
N LEU A 34 -9.75 -0.50 -6.45
CA LEU A 34 -10.43 0.50 -5.62
C LEU A 34 -9.89 1.90 -5.95
N ASP A 35 -10.44 2.43 -7.05
CA ASP A 35 -10.31 3.77 -7.61
C ASP A 35 -8.87 4.29 -7.64
N GLU A 36 -8.14 3.96 -8.72
CA GLU A 36 -6.90 4.69 -9.11
C GLU A 36 -7.09 6.21 -8.98
N LEU A 37 -8.31 6.72 -9.22
CA LEU A 37 -8.70 8.11 -9.04
C LEU A 37 -8.59 8.60 -7.59
N ASP A 38 -8.96 7.77 -6.61
CA ASP A 38 -8.80 8.08 -5.18
C ASP A 38 -7.34 7.96 -4.76
N LEU A 39 -6.60 6.99 -5.29
CA LEU A 39 -5.16 6.86 -5.06
C LEU A 39 -4.39 8.08 -5.58
N GLU A 40 -4.64 8.50 -6.83
CA GLU A 40 -4.05 9.69 -7.42
C GLU A 40 -4.39 10.94 -6.61
N GLN A 41 -5.65 11.09 -6.17
CA GLN A 41 -6.05 12.20 -5.31
C GLN A 41 -5.32 12.20 -3.96
N LEU A 42 -5.12 11.03 -3.35
CA LEU A 42 -4.36 10.91 -2.10
C LEU A 42 -2.88 11.28 -2.32
N TRP A 43 -2.27 10.85 -3.43
CA TRP A 43 -0.91 11.25 -3.79
C TRP A 43 -0.78 12.76 -4.05
N ILE A 44 -1.73 13.37 -4.74
CA ILE A 44 -1.76 14.82 -4.97
C ILE A 44 -1.87 15.59 -3.65
N LYS A 45 -2.75 15.14 -2.74
CA LYS A 45 -2.91 15.73 -1.40
C LYS A 45 -1.61 15.66 -0.61
N GLU A 46 -0.96 14.50 -0.59
CA GLU A 46 0.30 14.30 0.15
C GLU A 46 1.46 15.08 -0.46
N ALA A 47 1.58 15.09 -1.80
CA ALA A 47 2.61 15.87 -2.50
C ALA A 47 2.46 17.38 -2.19
N SER A 48 1.22 17.88 -2.24
CA SER A 48 0.90 19.27 -1.90
C SER A 48 1.25 19.60 -0.45
N ARG A 49 0.88 18.73 0.50
CA ARG A 49 1.20 18.88 1.92
C ARG A 49 2.70 18.96 2.16
N ARG A 50 3.47 18.01 1.62
CA ARG A 50 4.94 17.99 1.76
C ARG A 50 5.60 19.21 1.14
N PHE A 51 5.12 19.66 -0.02
CA PHE A 51 5.65 20.86 -0.65
C PHE A 51 5.45 22.10 0.23
N GLN A 52 4.27 22.25 0.84
CA GLN A 52 3.99 23.35 1.78
C GLN A 52 4.89 23.28 3.02
N GLU A 53 5.07 22.10 3.61
CA GLU A 53 5.97 21.91 4.76
C GLU A 53 7.43 22.24 4.42
N PHE A 54 7.89 21.88 3.22
CA PHE A 54 9.22 22.24 2.75
C PHE A 54 9.37 23.75 2.58
N LYS A 55 8.36 24.40 1.98
CA LYS A 55 8.32 25.86 1.81
C LYS A 55 8.27 26.61 3.14
N ALA A 56 7.60 26.04 4.15
CA ALA A 56 7.55 26.56 5.51
C ALA A 56 8.85 26.32 6.31
N GLY A 57 9.77 25.49 5.80
CA GLY A 57 11.01 25.11 6.49
C GLY A 57 10.83 24.03 7.56
N ASN A 58 9.65 23.41 7.66
CA ASN A 58 9.35 22.35 8.63
C ASN A 58 10.05 21.03 8.27
N ILE A 59 10.34 20.83 6.99
CA ILE A 59 11.09 19.66 6.50
C ILE A 59 12.25 20.11 5.60
N LYS A 60 13.31 19.30 5.56
CA LYS A 60 14.49 19.53 4.71
C LYS A 60 14.44 18.67 3.45
N SER A 61 15.00 19.19 2.36
CA SER A 61 15.24 18.39 1.16
C SER A 61 16.40 17.42 1.37
N ARG A 62 16.42 16.36 0.56
CA ARG A 62 17.54 15.41 0.46
C ARG A 62 18.03 15.37 -0.97
N LEU A 63 19.32 15.08 -1.17
CA LEU A 63 19.86 14.87 -2.51
C LEU A 63 19.24 13.60 -3.10
N GLY A 64 18.80 13.66 -4.36
CA GLY A 64 18.20 12.51 -5.03
C GLY A 64 19.14 11.31 -5.09
N ALA A 65 20.45 11.55 -5.25
CA ALA A 65 21.47 10.50 -5.28
C ALA A 65 21.45 9.64 -4.00
N ASP A 66 21.36 10.28 -2.83
CA ASP A 66 21.32 9.60 -1.53
C ASP A 66 20.04 8.77 -1.39
N VAL A 67 18.89 9.31 -1.82
CA VAL A 67 17.60 8.60 -1.79
C VAL A 67 17.65 7.34 -2.63
N PHE A 68 18.22 7.40 -3.83
CA PHE A 68 18.35 6.24 -4.72
C PHE A 68 19.39 5.23 -4.21
N HIS A 69 20.48 5.71 -3.59
CA HIS A 69 21.47 4.85 -2.95
C HIS A 69 20.83 4.04 -1.81
N ASP A 70 20.18 4.71 -0.85
CA ASP A 70 19.53 4.07 0.30
C ASP A 70 18.45 3.07 -0.14
N SER A 71 17.64 3.44 -1.14
CA SER A 71 16.58 2.58 -1.68
C SER A 71 17.14 1.28 -2.24
N ARG A 72 18.27 1.35 -2.98
CA ARG A 72 18.92 0.15 -3.54
C ARG A 72 19.57 -0.71 -2.46
N ALA A 73 20.23 -0.11 -1.48
CA ALA A 73 20.82 -0.84 -0.36
C ALA A 73 19.76 -1.68 0.38
N LYS A 74 18.59 -1.08 0.67
CA LYS A 74 17.48 -1.80 1.31
C LYS A 74 16.93 -2.98 0.50
N LEU A 75 16.92 -2.89 -0.83
CA LEU A 75 16.51 -4.02 -1.68
C LEU A 75 17.50 -5.18 -1.65
N GLN A 76 18.76 -4.93 -1.29
CA GLN A 76 19.78 -5.97 -1.14
C GLN A 76 19.66 -6.69 0.20
N ASP A 77 19.23 -5.99 1.26
CA ASP A 77 19.04 -6.55 2.61
C ASP A 77 17.80 -7.46 2.74
N VAL A 78 16.86 -7.41 1.79
CA VAL A 78 15.63 -8.22 1.78
C VAL A 78 15.81 -9.58 1.06
N ARG A 79 17.02 -9.87 0.56
CA ARG A 79 17.39 -11.16 -0.06
C ARG A 79 18.12 -12.08 0.91
#